data_AF-A0A9W9A190-F1
#
_entry.id   AF-A0A9W9A190-F1
#
_cell.length_a   1.000
_cell.length_b   1.000
_cell.length_c   1.000
_cell.angle_alpha   90.00
_cell.angle_beta   90.00
_cell.angle_gamma   90.00
#
_symmetry.space_group_name_H-M   'P 1'
#
loop_
_entity.id
_entity.type
_entity.pdbx_description
1 polymer ?
#
loop_
_entity_poly.entity_id
_entity_poly.type
_entity_poly.pdbx_seq_one_letter_code
_entity_poly.pdbx_strand_id
1 'polypeptide(L)'
;MWSVGDGALVKLYPEYCYRVWVPNSAEMLLLWCFAGLVLMVIYPGEWPWFAFSGMLSTILANVSHDCYRHLYRDADRCKDMDTNVTGVYWVGAVIESSLVRMISKIGRVRGILARKEFCLLGKRFDWFNGHWGNGPLKEEMKNGRERFYFSVMILLLSVLI
;
A
#
# COMPACT_ATOMS: atom_id res chain seq x y z
N MET A 1 -17.50 1.81 -5.27
CA MET A 1 -16.03 2.05 -5.33
C MET A 1 -15.48 1.35 -6.57
N TRP A 2 -14.94 2.11 -7.51
CA TRP A 2 -14.30 1.62 -8.74
C TRP A 2 -13.22 0.54 -8.50
N SER A 3 -12.37 0.73 -7.48
CA SER A 3 -11.24 -0.14 -7.15
C SER A 3 -11.61 -1.56 -6.74
N VAL A 4 -12.88 -1.84 -6.41
CA VAL A 4 -13.39 -3.21 -6.20
C VAL A 4 -13.40 -4.02 -7.50
N GLY A 5 -13.65 -3.33 -8.62
CA GLY A 5 -13.61 -3.87 -9.97
C GLY A 5 -12.19 -4.08 -10.48
N ASP A 6 -11.22 -3.23 -10.11
CA ASP A 6 -9.83 -3.31 -10.57
C ASP A 6 -9.16 -4.65 -10.27
N GLY A 7 -9.58 -5.33 -9.20
CA GLY A 7 -9.07 -6.67 -8.88
C GLY A 7 -9.39 -7.71 -9.96
N ALA A 8 -10.46 -7.50 -10.75
CA ALA A 8 -10.85 -8.39 -11.83
C ALA A 8 -9.94 -8.25 -13.06
N LEU A 9 -9.31 -7.09 -13.28
CA LEU A 9 -8.35 -6.88 -14.37
C LEU A 9 -7.18 -7.86 -14.28
N VAL A 10 -6.75 -8.18 -13.05
CA VAL A 10 -5.67 -9.15 -12.79
C VAL A 10 -6.02 -10.56 -13.27
N LYS A 11 -7.32 -10.90 -13.27
CA LYS A 11 -7.82 -12.18 -13.78
C LYS A 11 -8.07 -12.14 -15.27
N LEU A 12 -8.62 -11.03 -15.76
CA LEU A 12 -9.02 -10.87 -17.16
C LEU A 12 -7.81 -10.78 -18.09
N TYR A 13 -6.74 -10.14 -17.65
CA TYR A 13 -5.53 -9.91 -18.43
C TYR A 13 -4.27 -10.32 -17.65
N PRO A 14 -4.05 -11.63 -17.43
CA PRO A 14 -2.93 -12.14 -16.64
C PRO A 14 -1.56 -11.82 -17.27
N GLU A 15 -1.48 -11.65 -18.59
CA GLU A 15 -0.28 -11.28 -19.34
C GLU A 15 0.23 -9.87 -19.01
N TYR A 16 -0.66 -8.96 -18.61
CA TYR A 16 -0.32 -7.59 -18.19
C TYR A 16 -0.17 -7.48 -16.68
N CYS A 17 0.15 -8.59 -16.01
CA CYS A 17 0.32 -8.63 -14.57
C CYS A 17 1.70 -9.13 -14.18
N TYR A 18 2.21 -8.57 -13.09
CA TYR A 18 3.42 -9.06 -12.44
C TYR A 18 3.12 -9.45 -11.00
N ARG A 19 3.88 -10.42 -10.48
CA ARG A 19 3.77 -10.86 -9.10
C ARG A 19 4.81 -10.16 -8.24
N VAL A 20 4.37 -9.63 -7.11
CA VAL A 20 5.22 -8.98 -6.11
C VAL A 20 5.08 -9.77 -4.82
N TRP A 21 6.21 -10.10 -4.21
CA TRP A 21 6.26 -10.80 -2.93
C TRP A 21 5.96 -9.86 -1.75
N VAL A 22 6.24 -8.57 -1.92
CA VAL A 22 5.97 -7.54 -0.91
C VAL A 22 4.49 -7.18 -0.91
N PRO A 23 3.83 -7.25 0.25
CA PRO A 23 2.43 -6.85 0.37
C PRO A 23 2.28 -5.34 0.16
N ASN A 24 1.19 -4.94 -0.50
CA ASN A 24 0.79 -3.53 -0.50
C ASN A 24 0.15 -3.14 0.85
N SER A 25 -0.23 -1.89 1.02
CA SER A 25 -0.85 -1.42 2.27
C SER A 25 -2.10 -2.21 2.68
N ALA A 26 -2.97 -2.57 1.74
CA ALA A 26 -4.18 -3.33 2.04
C ALA A 26 -3.89 -4.80 2.38
N GLU A 27 -2.94 -5.41 1.68
CA GLU A 27 -2.47 -6.76 1.99
C GLU A 27 -1.74 -6.78 3.35
N MET A 28 -1.01 -5.72 3.71
CA MET A 28 -0.42 -5.55 5.04
C MET A 28 -1.49 -5.47 6.13
N LEU A 29 -2.53 -4.68 5.94
CA LEU A 29 -3.65 -4.61 6.88
C LEU A 29 -4.30 -6.00 7.07
N LEU A 30 -4.51 -6.73 5.98
CA LEU A 30 -5.03 -8.09 6.04
C LEU A 30 -4.08 -9.04 6.81
N LEU A 31 -2.76 -8.92 6.60
CA LEU A 31 -1.77 -9.70 7.32
C LEU A 31 -1.78 -9.38 8.83
N TRP A 32 -1.96 -8.11 9.23
CA TRP A 32 -2.09 -7.75 10.64
C TRP A 32 -3.35 -8.34 11.28
N CYS A 33 -4.46 -8.40 10.55
CA CYS A 33 -5.65 -9.09 11.03
C CYS A 33 -5.38 -10.58 11.25
N PHE A 34 -4.73 -11.26 10.29
CA PHE A 34 -4.39 -12.68 10.45
C PHE A 34 -3.39 -12.92 11.60
N ALA A 35 -2.35 -12.10 11.71
CA ALA A 35 -1.39 -12.19 12.80
C ALA A 35 -2.06 -11.96 14.16
N GLY A 36 -2.99 -11.01 14.26
CA GLY A 36 -3.83 -10.81 15.44
C GLY A 36 -4.66 -12.04 15.79
N LEU A 37 -5.32 -12.67 14.81
CA LEU A 37 -6.07 -13.92 15.05
C LEU A 37 -5.18 -15.06 15.56
N VAL A 38 -3.96 -15.18 15.04
CA VAL A 38 -2.98 -16.16 15.53
C VAL A 38 -2.55 -15.82 16.96
N LEU A 39 -2.24 -14.56 17.24
CA LEU A 39 -1.88 -14.10 18.58
C LEU A 39 -3.02 -14.27 19.59
N MET A 40 -4.28 -14.15 19.18
CA MET A 40 -5.43 -14.39 20.05
C MET A 40 -5.40 -15.81 20.65
N VAL A 41 -4.93 -16.80 19.89
CA VAL A 41 -4.82 -18.19 20.34
C VAL A 41 -3.63 -18.40 21.27
N ILE A 42 -2.50 -17.71 21.03
CA ILE A 42 -1.24 -17.92 21.75
C ILE A 42 -1.15 -17.04 23.01
N TYR A 43 -1.55 -15.78 22.90
CA TYR A 43 -1.49 -14.75 23.94
C TYR A 43 -2.84 -14.01 24.03
N PRO A 44 -3.85 -14.61 24.71
CA PRO A 44 -5.16 -14.00 24.87
C PRO A 44 -5.06 -12.67 25.61
N GLY A 45 -5.34 -11.56 24.93
CA GLY A 45 -5.35 -10.21 25.51
C GLY A 45 -4.55 -9.18 24.69
N GLU A 46 -3.42 -9.58 24.12
CA GLU A 46 -2.49 -8.66 23.43
C GLU A 46 -2.82 -8.47 21.93
N TRP A 47 -3.63 -9.36 21.37
CA TRP A 47 -3.93 -9.37 19.94
C TRP A 47 -4.61 -8.09 19.41
N PRO A 48 -5.54 -7.40 20.13
CA PRO A 48 -6.17 -6.20 19.59
C PRO A 48 -5.16 -5.06 19.49
N TRP A 49 -4.29 -4.93 20.51
CA TRP A 49 -3.23 -3.93 20.52
C TRP A 49 -2.23 -4.18 19.40
N PHE A 50 -1.78 -5.42 19.23
CA PHE A 50 -0.88 -5.78 18.13
C PHE A 50 -1.47 -5.45 16.75
N ALA A 51 -2.72 -5.85 16.48
CA ALA A 51 -3.37 -5.58 15.21
C ALA A 51 -3.58 -4.08 14.96
N PHE A 52 -3.94 -3.32 16.00
CA PHE A 52 -4.08 -1.87 15.94
C PHE A 52 -2.75 -1.16 15.68
N SER A 53 -1.68 -1.54 16.40
CA SER A 53 -0.33 -1.03 16.19
C SER A 53 0.20 -1.35 14.80
N GLY A 54 -0.08 -2.54 14.26
CA GLY A 54 0.24 -2.91 12.88
C GLY A 54 -0.50 -2.04 11.85
N MET A 55 -1.79 -1.77 12.08
CA MET A 55 -2.58 -0.86 11.25
C MET A 55 -1.99 0.56 11.26
N LEU A 56 -1.74 1.14 12.43
CA LEU A 56 -1.15 2.47 12.55
C LEU A 56 0.23 2.54 11.91
N SER A 57 1.08 1.54 12.14
CA SER A 57 2.41 1.46 11.54
C SER A 57 2.35 1.46 10.01
N THR A 58 1.37 0.75 9.44
CA THR A 58 1.15 0.70 7.98
C THR A 58 0.72 2.06 7.44
N ILE A 59 -0.21 2.75 8.12
CA ILE A 59 -0.67 4.08 7.72
C ILE A 59 0.48 5.08 7.79
N LEU A 60 1.16 5.15 8.93
CA LEU A 60 2.29 6.06 9.15
C LEU A 60 3.40 5.84 8.12
N ALA A 61 3.82 4.58 7.90
CA ALA A 61 4.84 4.28 6.92
C ALA A 61 4.45 4.69 5.49
N ASN A 62 3.19 4.47 5.08
CA ASN A 62 2.73 4.85 3.73
C ASN A 62 2.64 6.37 3.56
N VAL A 63 2.14 7.09 4.57
CA VAL A 63 2.01 8.54 4.53
C VAL A 63 3.39 9.19 4.59
N SER A 64 4.24 8.84 5.56
CA SER A 64 5.58 9.40 5.70
C SER A 64 6.47 9.08 4.50
N HIS A 65 6.39 7.87 3.94
CA HIS A 65 7.13 7.51 2.71
C HIS A 65 6.68 8.36 1.52
N ASP A 66 5.38 8.60 1.37
CA ASP A 66 4.88 9.44 0.28
C ASP A 66 5.23 10.91 0.45
N CYS A 67 5.18 11.42 1.68
CA CYS A 67 5.66 12.76 1.99
C CYS A 67 7.15 12.88 1.63
N TYR A 68 7.99 11.93 2.05
CA TYR A 68 9.40 11.89 1.66
C TYR A 68 9.57 11.83 0.14
N ARG A 69 8.80 11.00 -0.54
CA ARG A 69 8.87 10.84 -2.00
C ARG A 69 8.50 12.12 -2.73
N HIS A 70 7.35 12.70 -2.43
CA HIS A 70 6.78 13.80 -3.20
C HIS A 70 7.26 15.18 -2.77
N LEU A 71 7.66 15.36 -1.51
CA LEU A 71 8.12 16.65 -0.99
C LEU A 71 9.64 16.80 -1.07
N TYR A 72 10.38 15.69 -1.18
CA TYR A 72 11.83 15.71 -1.15
C TYR A 72 12.47 14.93 -2.31
N ARG A 73 12.36 13.59 -2.33
CA ARG A 73 13.13 12.74 -3.25
C ARG A 73 12.85 13.02 -4.73
N ASP A 74 11.58 13.17 -5.06
CA ASP A 74 11.06 13.31 -6.42
C ASP A 74 10.26 14.63 -6.56
N ALA A 75 10.58 15.65 -5.76
CA ALA A 75 9.86 16.94 -5.74
C ALA A 75 9.86 17.63 -7.12
N ASP A 76 10.91 17.42 -7.90
CA ASP A 76 11.03 17.99 -9.25
C ASP A 76 9.93 17.52 -10.21
N ARG A 77 9.37 16.31 -10.00
CA ARG A 77 8.32 15.76 -10.86
C ARG A 77 6.99 16.51 -10.76
N CYS A 78 6.83 17.33 -9.73
CA CYS A 78 5.62 18.09 -9.46
C CYS A 78 5.76 19.57 -9.86
N LYS A 79 6.93 20.01 -10.32
CA LYS A 79 7.19 21.42 -10.66
C LYS A 79 6.37 21.92 -11.85
N ASP A 80 6.15 21.04 -12.83
CA ASP A 80 5.43 21.37 -14.06
C ASP A 80 3.93 21.01 -14.00
N MET A 81 3.41 20.66 -12.81
CA MET A 81 1.98 20.38 -12.65
C MET A 81 1.18 21.68 -12.66
N ASP A 82 0.16 21.75 -13.51
CA ASP A 82 -0.81 22.84 -13.52
C ASP A 82 -1.70 22.76 -12.26
N THR A 83 -1.28 23.45 -11.20
CA THR A 83 -2.00 23.47 -9.92
C THR A 83 -1.78 24.78 -9.17
N ASN A 84 -2.84 25.22 -8.49
CA ASN A 84 -2.80 26.36 -7.57
C ASN A 84 -2.51 25.94 -6.12
N VAL A 85 -2.31 24.65 -5.86
CA VAL A 85 -2.10 24.11 -4.51
C VAL A 85 -0.63 24.23 -4.13
N THR A 86 -0.32 25.08 -3.15
CA THR A 86 1.07 25.37 -2.73
C THR A 86 1.27 25.25 -1.22
N GLY A 87 2.54 25.17 -0.78
CA GLY A 87 2.92 25.24 0.64
C GLY A 87 2.29 24.13 1.50
N VAL A 88 1.66 24.50 2.62
CA VAL A 88 1.03 23.53 3.54
C VAL A 88 -0.14 22.76 2.93
N TYR A 89 -0.85 23.36 1.98
CA TYR A 89 -1.95 22.69 1.26
C TYR A 89 -1.41 21.59 0.34
N TRP A 90 -0.20 21.77 -0.21
CA TRP A 90 0.47 20.74 -0.99
C TRP A 90 0.83 19.53 -0.13
N VAL A 91 1.31 19.76 1.09
CA VAL A 91 1.55 18.69 2.06
C VAL A 91 0.26 17.93 2.37
N GLY A 92 -0.84 18.66 2.60
CA GLY A 92 -2.17 18.07 2.78
C GLY A 92 -2.60 17.19 1.60
N ALA A 93 -2.43 17.68 0.36
CA ALA A 93 -2.75 16.94 -0.86
C ALA A 93 -1.92 15.65 -1.01
N VAL A 94 -0.64 15.68 -0.63
CA VAL A 94 0.22 14.48 -0.64
C VAL A 94 -0.26 13.44 0.39
N ILE A 95 -0.62 13.89 1.60
CA ILE A 95 -1.18 13.01 2.63
C ILE A 95 -2.50 12.39 2.16
N GLU A 96 -3.41 13.22 1.65
CA GLU A 96 -4.69 12.76 1.11
C GLU A 96 -4.49 11.75 -0.03
N SER A 97 -3.60 12.04 -0.97
CA SER A 97 -3.25 11.13 -2.07
C SER A 97 -2.77 9.76 -1.57
N SER A 98 -1.95 9.73 -0.51
CA SER A 98 -1.51 8.48 0.13
C SER A 98 -2.70 7.69 0.69
N LEU A 99 -3.62 8.35 1.40
CA LEU A 99 -4.82 7.73 1.95
C LEU A 99 -5.77 7.22 0.86
N VAL A 100 -6.01 8.01 -0.19
CA VAL A 100 -6.82 7.62 -1.35
C VAL A 100 -6.24 6.37 -2.01
N ARG A 101 -4.91 6.30 -2.18
CA ARG A 101 -4.25 5.12 -2.71
C ARG A 101 -4.40 3.90 -1.80
N MET A 102 -4.29 4.08 -0.48
CA MET A 102 -4.52 2.99 0.47
C MET A 102 -5.95 2.46 0.40
N ILE A 103 -6.94 3.35 0.36
CA ILE A 103 -8.36 3.00 0.22
C ILE A 103 -8.62 2.29 -1.13
N SER A 104 -8.00 2.75 -2.21
CA SER A 104 -8.08 2.08 -3.51
C SER A 104 -7.55 0.64 -3.43
N LYS A 105 -6.38 0.45 -2.81
CA LYS A 105 -5.80 -0.88 -2.57
C LYS A 105 -6.71 -1.77 -1.72
N ILE A 106 -7.38 -1.22 -0.70
CA ILE A 106 -8.36 -1.94 0.14
C ILE A 106 -9.54 -2.40 -0.71
N GLY A 107 -10.10 -1.52 -1.54
CA GLY A 107 -11.17 -1.89 -2.47
C GLY A 107 -10.78 -3.06 -3.37
N ARG A 108 -9.55 -3.03 -3.90
CA ARG A 108 -9.02 -4.11 -4.74
C ARG A 108 -8.92 -5.45 -4.00
N VAL A 109 -8.33 -5.45 -2.79
CA VAL A 109 -8.23 -6.66 -1.96
C VAL A 109 -9.62 -7.16 -1.60
N ARG A 110 -10.54 -6.28 -1.18
CA ARG A 110 -11.94 -6.64 -0.91
C ARG A 110 -12.60 -7.32 -2.11
N GLY A 111 -12.42 -6.79 -3.32
CA GLY A 111 -12.97 -7.38 -4.54
C GLY A 111 -12.44 -8.79 -4.81
N ILE A 112 -11.14 -9.00 -4.63
CA ILE A 112 -10.49 -10.32 -4.76
C ILE A 112 -11.05 -11.31 -3.73
N LEU A 113 -11.18 -10.89 -2.46
CA LEU A 113 -11.72 -11.72 -1.38
C LEU A 113 -13.20 -12.08 -1.62
N ALA A 114 -14.01 -11.12 -2.04
CA ALA A 114 -15.44 -11.32 -2.33
C ALA A 114 -15.67 -12.35 -3.44
N ARG A 115 -14.78 -12.40 -4.44
CA ARG A 115 -14.83 -13.37 -5.54
C ARG A 115 -14.10 -14.69 -5.24
N LYS A 116 -13.53 -14.85 -4.04
CA LYS A 116 -12.73 -16.02 -3.62
C LYS A 116 -11.50 -16.26 -4.52
N GLU A 117 -10.95 -15.20 -5.10
CA GLU A 117 -9.83 -15.25 -6.04
C GLU A 117 -8.47 -15.14 -5.33
N PHE A 118 -8.29 -15.87 -4.23
CA PHE A 118 -7.15 -15.69 -3.31
C PHE A 118 -5.78 -15.83 -3.98
N CYS A 119 -5.67 -16.62 -5.05
CA CYS A 119 -4.45 -16.80 -5.83
C CYS A 119 -3.98 -15.52 -6.57
N LEU A 120 -4.83 -14.49 -6.65
CA LEU A 120 -4.52 -13.20 -7.26
C LEU A 120 -3.94 -12.20 -6.25
N LEU A 121 -3.93 -12.50 -4.95
CA LEU A 121 -3.21 -11.69 -3.97
C LEU A 121 -1.71 -11.65 -4.31
N GLY A 122 -1.09 -10.49 -4.11
CA GLY A 122 0.30 -10.26 -4.51
C GLY A 122 0.51 -10.00 -6.01
N LYS A 123 -0.50 -10.19 -6.87
CA LYS A 123 -0.43 -9.73 -8.27
C LYS A 123 -0.73 -8.24 -8.38
N ARG A 124 -0.14 -7.59 -9.38
CA ARG A 124 -0.32 -6.18 -9.71
C ARG A 124 -0.53 -6.09 -11.22
N PHE A 125 -1.48 -5.26 -11.62
CA PHE A 125 -1.70 -4.92 -13.02
C PHE A 125 -0.67 -3.88 -13.46
N ASP A 126 -0.02 -4.10 -14.59
CA ASP A 126 0.88 -3.14 -15.24
C ASP A 126 0.05 -2.18 -16.11
N TRP A 127 -0.25 -1.02 -15.54
CA TRP A 127 -0.99 0.04 -16.23
C TRP A 127 -0.27 0.60 -17.46
N PHE A 128 1.04 0.41 -17.57
CA PHE A 128 1.83 0.93 -18.69
C PHE A 128 2.05 -0.10 -19.79
N ASN A 129 1.66 -1.36 -19.57
CA ASN A 129 1.79 -2.46 -20.53
C ASN A 129 3.15 -2.48 -21.27
N GLY A 130 4.25 -2.29 -20.52
CA GLY A 130 5.60 -2.24 -21.08
C GLY A 130 5.94 -1.04 -21.99
N HIS A 131 5.01 -0.11 -22.29
CA HIS A 131 5.27 1.04 -23.17
C HIS A 131 6.39 1.97 -22.66
N TRP A 132 6.60 2.01 -21.35
CA TRP A 132 7.64 2.81 -20.68
C TRP A 132 8.79 1.91 -20.18
N GLY A 133 8.95 0.74 -20.79
CA GLY A 133 9.85 -0.31 -20.34
C GLY A 133 9.57 -0.73 -18.89
N ASN A 134 10.61 -1.22 -18.22
CA ASN A 134 10.51 -1.71 -16.84
C ASN A 134 10.63 -0.62 -15.77
N GLY A 135 10.70 0.66 -16.15
CA GLY A 135 10.90 1.79 -15.23
C GLY A 135 9.79 1.89 -14.18
N PRO A 136 8.52 2.07 -14.58
CA PRO A 136 7.40 2.18 -13.64
C PRO A 136 7.25 0.96 -12.73
N LEU A 137 7.44 -0.24 -13.29
CA LEU A 137 7.38 -1.49 -12.53
C LEU A 137 8.48 -1.53 -11.46
N LYS A 138 9.73 -1.24 -11.82
CA LYS A 138 10.86 -1.21 -10.87
C LYS A 138 10.66 -0.15 -9.79
N GLU A 139 10.12 1.01 -10.14
CA GLU A 139 9.81 2.07 -9.19
C GLU A 139 8.72 1.65 -8.20
N GLU A 140 7.61 1.08 -8.66
CA GLU A 140 6.54 0.60 -7.77
C GLU A 140 7.03 -0.54 -6.86
N MET A 141 7.85 -1.46 -7.38
CA MET A 141 8.49 -2.50 -6.55
C MET A 141 9.46 -1.94 -5.51
N LYS A 142 10.24 -0.91 -5.85
CA LYS A 142 11.14 -0.21 -4.91
C LYS A 142 10.33 0.50 -3.82
N ASN A 143 9.34 1.31 -4.21
CA ASN A 143 8.47 2.04 -3.27
C ASN A 143 7.69 1.07 -2.37
N GLY A 144 7.22 -0.07 -2.92
CA GLY A 144 6.56 -1.13 -2.17
C GLY A 144 7.46 -1.72 -1.07
N ARG A 145 8.72 -2.05 -1.41
CA ARG A 145 9.72 -2.55 -0.44
C ARG A 145 9.99 -1.53 0.66
N GLU A 146 10.24 -0.27 0.29
CA GLU A 146 10.53 0.79 1.26
C GLU A 146 9.38 0.96 2.26
N ARG A 147 8.12 1.02 1.79
CA ARG A 147 6.95 1.13 2.67
C ARG A 147 6.76 -0.08 3.55
N PHE A 148 6.98 -1.29 3.02
CA PHE A 148 6.88 -2.52 3.80
C PHE A 148 7.90 -2.55 4.94
N TYR A 149 9.18 -2.35 4.63
CA TYR A 149 10.22 -2.34 5.65
C TYR A 149 10.00 -1.23 6.67
N PHE A 150 9.56 -0.06 6.22
CA PHE A 150 9.27 1.04 7.13
C PHE A 150 8.07 0.73 8.05
N SER A 151 7.03 0.07 7.54
CA SER A 151 5.88 -0.37 8.34
C SER A 151 6.30 -1.35 9.44
N VAL A 152 7.14 -2.33 9.08
CA VAL A 152 7.67 -3.32 10.04
C VAL A 152 8.56 -2.65 11.07
N MET A 153 9.43 -1.72 10.66
CA MET A 153 10.31 -0.99 11.56
C MET A 153 9.52 -0.15 12.58
N ILE A 154 8.50 0.60 12.14
CA ILE A 154 7.65 1.38 13.05
C ILE A 154 6.95 0.47 14.05
N LEU A 155 6.42 -0.68 13.59
CA LEU A 155 5.76 -1.64 14.47
C LEU A 155 6.72 -2.17 15.53
N LEU A 156 7.91 -2.63 15.13
CA LEU A 156 8.92 -3.14 16.06
C LEU A 156 9.30 -2.11 17.11
N LEU A 157 9.51 -0.84 16.71
CA LEU A 157 9.78 0.24 17.65
C LEU A 157 8.60 0.48 18.61
N SER A 158 7.37 0.39 18.13
CA SER A 158 6.17 0.60 18.96
C SER A 158 5.91 -0.50 19.98
N VAL A 159 6.45 -1.70 19.77
CA VAL A 159 6.28 -2.87 20.67
C VAL A 159 7.44 -2.99 21.66
N LEU A 160 8.59 -2.36 21.39
CA LEU A 160 9.76 -2.36 22.26
C LEU A 160 9.76 -1.27 23.34
N ILE A 161 8.88 -0.27 23.22
CA ILE A 161 8.68 0.83 24.17
C ILE A 161 7.50 0.51 25.07
#